data_AF-A0A6G0XWY2-F1
#
_entry.id   AF-A0A6G0XWY2-F1
#
_cell.length_a   1.000
_cell.length_b   1.000
_cell.length_c   1.000
_cell.angle_alpha   90.00
_cell.angle_beta   90.00
_cell.angle_gamma   90.00
#
_symmetry.space_group_name_H-M   'P 1'
#
loop_
_entity.id
_entity.type
_entity.pdbx_description
1 polymer ?
#
loop_
_entity_poly.entity_id
_entity_poly.type
_entity_poly.pdbx_seq_one_letter_code
_entity_poly.pdbx_strand_id
1 'polypeptide(L)' 'MSVLRSLIKYPNRVKDMQALFNKNPHLVGAENPTFLKGQNDQAVFFASIALASFGGLQVLRGFWNMSWGVGKKE' A
#
# COMPACT_ATOMS: atom_id res chain seq x y z
N MET A 1 -21.54 -5.15 27.65
CA MET A 1 -20.24 -4.69 27.12
C MET A 1 -19.22 -4.68 28.26
N SER A 2 -18.05 -5.30 28.08
CA SER A 2 -17.05 -5.47 29.15
C SER A 2 -16.44 -4.13 29.61
N VAL A 3 -16.39 -3.92 30.93
CA VAL A 3 -15.87 -2.73 31.63
C VAL A 3 -14.40 -2.45 31.29
N LEU A 4 -13.65 -3.46 30.84
CA LEU A 4 -12.24 -3.30 30.45
C LEU A 4 -12.05 -2.49 29.16
N ARG A 5 -13.05 -2.46 28.27
CA ARG A 5 -12.98 -1.65 27.02
C ARG A 5 -13.09 -0.15 27.26
N SER A 6 -13.63 0.30 28.40
CA SER A 6 -13.77 1.72 28.71
C SER A 6 -12.53 2.32 29.39
N LEU A 7 -11.62 1.48 29.88
CA LEU A 7 -10.40 1.91 30.57
C LEU A 7 -9.25 2.24 29.62
N ILE A 8 -9.27 1.70 28.39
CA ILE A 8 -8.32 2.05 27.34
C ILE A 8 -8.99 3.08 26.43
N LYS A 9 -8.92 4.36 26.80
CA LYS A 9 -9.39 5.48 25.97
C LYS A 9 -8.47 5.66 24.76
N TYR A 10 -8.61 4.82 23.74
CA TYR A 10 -8.13 5.21 22.42
C TYR A 10 -9.05 6.32 21.91
N PRO A 11 -8.51 7.47 21.48
CA PRO A 11 -9.33 8.52 20.90
C PRO A 11 -10.05 7.98 19.67
N ASN A 12 -11.37 8.12 19.62
CA ASN A 12 -12.17 7.72 18.47
C ASN A 12 -11.95 8.72 17.32
N ARG A 13 -11.17 8.34 16.32
CA ARG A 13 -10.87 9.15 15.12
C ARG A 13 -11.74 8.81 13.91
N VAL A 14 -12.78 8.01 14.07
CA VAL A 14 -13.62 7.55 12.95
C VAL A 14 -14.26 8.74 12.21
N LYS A 15 -14.76 9.74 12.95
CA LYS A 15 -15.36 10.94 12.35
C LYS A 15 -14.33 11.74 11.54
N ASP A 16 -13.10 11.84 12.03
CA ASP A 16 -12.02 12.56 11.36
C ASP A 16 -11.63 11.86 10.05
N MET A 17 -11.55 10.52 10.07
CA MET A 17 -11.29 9.72 8.87
C MET A 17 -12.43 9.82 7.86
N GLN A 18 -13.69 9.74 8.32
CA GLN A 18 -14.86 9.92 7.45
C GLN A 18 -14.84 11.29 6.76
N ALA A 19 -14.49 12.35 7.49
CA ALA A 19 -14.35 13.68 6.93
C ALA A 19 -13.24 13.74 5.86
N LEU A 20 -12.10 13.08 6.07
CA LEU A 20 -11.01 13.00 5.10
C LEU A 20 -11.45 12.28 3.80
N PHE A 21 -12.03 11.09 3.92
CA PHE A 21 -12.35 10.25 2.77
C PHE A 21 -13.57 10.74 1.98
N ASN A 22 -14.54 11.37 2.66
CA ASN A 22 -15.79 11.87 2.05
C ASN A 22 -15.76 13.37 1.71
N LYS A 23 -14.62 14.05 1.88
CA LYS A 23 -14.49 15.50 1.61
C LYS A 23 -14.97 15.90 0.22
N ASN A 24 -14.74 15.05 -0.78
CA ASN A 24 -15.15 15.27 -2.17
C ASN A 24 -16.16 14.17 -2.58
N PRO A 25 -17.47 14.49 -2.66
CA PRO A 25 -18.52 13.49 -2.91
C PRO A 25 -18.60 13.02 -4.38
N HIS A 26 -18.00 13.74 -5.33
CA HIS A 26 -17.96 13.36 -6.74
C HIS A 26 -16.54 12.87 -7.09
N LEU A 27 -16.31 11.56 -6.96
CA LEU A 27 -14.99 10.95 -7.15
C LEU A 27 -14.75 10.37 -8.56
N VAL A 28 -15.64 10.65 -9.51
CA VAL A 28 -15.44 10.24 -10.90
C VAL A 28 -14.40 11.17 -11.51
N GLY A 29 -13.18 10.68 -11.70
CA GLY A 29 -12.06 11.48 -12.22
C GLY A 29 -11.33 12.34 -11.17
N ALA A 30 -11.43 12.01 -9.88
CA ALA A 30 -10.82 12.79 -8.80
C ALA A 30 -9.30 12.97 -8.95
N GLU A 31 -8.82 14.17 -8.61
CA GLU A 31 -7.39 14.52 -8.54
C GLU A 31 -6.58 13.59 -7.62
N ASN A 32 -7.22 12.96 -6.62
CA ASN A 32 -6.61 11.96 -5.73
C ASN A 32 -7.54 10.74 -5.54
N PRO A 33 -7.21 9.55 -6.08
CA PRO A 33 -7.98 8.32 -5.89
C PRO A 33 -7.92 7.82 -4.44
N THR A 34 -8.86 6.95 -4.04
CA THR A 34 -9.00 6.49 -2.64
C THR A 34 -7.71 5.96 -2.03
N PHE A 35 -6.88 5.27 -2.81
CA PHE A 35 -5.60 4.70 -2.37
C PHE A 35 -4.45 5.72 -2.26
N LEU A 36 -4.71 7.01 -2.48
CA LEU A 36 -3.74 8.12 -2.31
C LEU A 36 -4.25 9.22 -1.37
N LYS A 37 -5.40 9.05 -0.71
CA LYS A 37 -6.03 10.11 0.11
C LYS A 37 -5.37 10.30 1.48
N GLY A 38 -4.73 9.27 2.03
CA GLY A 38 -4.02 9.33 3.30
C GLY A 38 -2.67 10.06 3.17
N GLN A 39 -2.22 10.65 4.27
CA GLN A 39 -0.99 11.45 4.31
C GLN A 39 0.27 10.67 3.88
N ASN A 40 0.29 9.35 4.12
CA ASN A 40 1.42 8.48 3.78
C ASN A 40 1.17 7.55 2.58
N ASP A 41 -0.05 7.56 2.03
CA ASP A 41 -0.48 6.56 1.04
C ASP A 41 0.34 6.66 -0.25
N GLN A 42 0.70 7.88 -0.66
CA GLN A 42 1.56 8.12 -1.82
C GLN A 42 2.93 7.47 -1.67
N ALA A 43 3.57 7.62 -0.51
CA ALA A 43 4.88 7.01 -0.25
C ALA A 43 4.78 5.47 -0.26
N VAL A 44 3.73 4.92 0.35
CA VAL A 44 3.48 3.47 0.36
C VAL A 44 3.23 2.95 -1.05
N PHE A 45 2.47 3.67 -1.86
CA PHE A 45 2.18 3.30 -3.24
C PHE A 45 3.46 3.23 -4.09
N PHE A 46 4.30 4.26 -4.06
CA PHE A 46 5.57 4.26 -4.79
C PHE A 46 6.55 3.19 -4.28
N ALA A 47 6.61 2.96 -2.97
CA ALA A 47 7.41 1.87 -2.41
C ALA A 47 6.94 0.49 -2.89
N SER A 48 5.62 0.30 -2.99
CA SER A 48 5.02 -0.95 -3.47
C SER A 48 5.33 -1.20 -4.94
N ILE A 49 5.28 -0.16 -5.78
CA ILE A 49 5.70 -0.23 -7.19
C ILE A 49 7.18 -0.62 -7.28
N ALA A 50 8.05 0.06 -6.53
CA ALA A 50 9.48 -0.22 -6.56
C ALA A 50 9.79 -1.69 -6.21
N LEU A 51 9.15 -2.21 -5.15
CA LEU A 51 9.29 -3.60 -4.74
C LEU A 51 8.76 -4.58 -5.79
N ALA A 52 7.60 -4.31 -6.37
CA ALA A 52 7.02 -5.16 -7.42
C ALA A 52 7.89 -5.19 -8.67
N SER A 53 8.38 -4.03 -9.13
CA SER A 53 9.29 -3.93 -10.27
C SER A 53 10.61 -4.64 -10.02
N PHE A 54 11.21 -4.44 -8.85
CA PHE A 54 12.46 -5.12 -8.49
C PHE A 54 12.28 -6.64 -8.41
N GLY A 55 11.21 -7.11 -7.76
CA GLY A 55 10.87 -8.54 -7.71
C GLY A 55 10.67 -9.13 -9.11
N GLY A 56 9.92 -8.43 -9.97
CA GLY A 56 9.71 -8.84 -11.37
C GLY A 56 11.01 -8.95 -12.15
N LEU A 57 11.92 -7.97 -12.02
CA LEU A 57 13.24 -8.01 -12.66
C LEU A 57 14.05 -9.23 -12.20
N GLN A 58 14.00 -9.57 -10.91
CA GLN A 58 14.74 -10.74 -10.40
C GLN A 58 14.15 -12.05 -10.89
N VAL A 59 12.82 -12.15 -11.01
CA VAL A 59 12.15 -13.30 -11.61
C VAL A 59 12.55 -13.47 -13.08
N LEU A 60 12.52 -12.39 -13.87
CA LEU A 60 12.93 -12.42 -15.27
C LEU A 60 14.40 -12.80 -15.44
N ARG A 61 15.27 -12.24 -14.59
CA ARG A 61 16.70 -12.62 -14.55
C ARG A 61 16.88 -14.09 -14.18
N GLY A 62 16.10 -14.60 -13.23
CA GLY A 62 16.09 -16.01 -12.85
C GLY A 62 15.73 -16.91 -14.03
N PHE A 63 14.66 -16.58 -14.76
CA PHE A 63 14.26 -17.31 -15.97
C PHE A 63 15.36 -17.29 -17.03
N TRP A 64 15.99 -16.14 -17.29
CA TRP A 64 17.12 -16.04 -18.21
C TRP A 64 18.28 -16.95 -17.78
N ASN A 65 18.70 -16.88 -16.53
CA ASN A 65 19.78 -17.73 -16.05
C ASN A 65 19.47 -19.22 -16.21
N MET A 66 18.21 -19.62 -15.98
CA MET A 66 17.75 -21.01 -16.15
C MET A 66 17.73 -21.44 -17.62
N SER A 67 17.22 -20.62 -18.54
CA SER A 67 17.10 -20.98 -19.97
C SER A 67 18.44 -21.03 -20.69
N TRP A 68 19.43 -20.25 -20.27
CA TRP A 68 20.80 -20.31 -20.81
C TRP A 68 21.77 -21.11 -19.94
N GLY A 69 21.31 -21.67 -18.82
CA GLY A 69 22.13 -22.48 -17.91
C GLY A 69 23.29 -21.71 -17.25
N VAL A 70 23.19 -20.38 -17.13
CA VAL A 70 24.23 -19.49 -16.63
C VAL A 70 24.11 -19.30 -15.11
N GLY A 71 25.24 -19.13 -14.41
CA GLY A 71 25.24 -18.79 -12.98
C GLY A 71 25.06 -19.98 -12.04
N LYS A 72 25.30 -21.20 -12.53
CA LYS A 72 25.45 -22.38 -11.67
C LYS A 72 26.69 -22.20 -10.80
N LYS A 73 26.55 -22.37 -9.49
CA LYS A 73 27.71 -22.61 -8.61
C LYS A 73 28.06 -24.09 -8.72
N GLU A 74 29.34 -24.38 -8.87
CA GLU A 74 29.89 -25.74 -8.80
C GLU A 74 29.50 -26.43 -7.49
#